data_AF-A0A2S6MBK5-F1
#
_entry.id   AF-A0A2S6MBK5-F1
#
_cell.length_a   1.000
_cell.length_b   1.000
_cell.length_c   1.000
_cell.angle_alpha   90.00
_cell.angle_beta   90.00
_cell.angle_gamma   90.00
#
_symmetry.space_group_name_H-M   'P 1'
#
loop_
_entity.id
_entity.type
_entity.pdbx_description
1 polymer ?
#
loop_
_entity_poly.entity_id
_entity_poly.type
_entity_poly.pdbx_seq_one_letter_code
_entity_poly.pdbx_strand_id
1 'polypeptide(L)'
;MIRRAAVKALLEGHLTKLGRIPMTRDSLEAFARKELTHDDHVVVEATGNAAAVVEVLAPYVDRVVIANPKQVRLIAHAKIKTDAIDAAVLAKLYATGFLPEVWVPDQRTMIQRR
;
A
#
# COMPACT_ATOMS: atom_id res chain seq x y z
N MET A 1 -12.25 5.45 17.83
CA MET A 1 -10.80 5.74 17.63
C MET A 1 -10.47 5.53 16.16
N ILE A 2 -9.88 6.52 15.47
CA ILE A 2 -9.54 6.39 14.04
C ILE A 2 -8.23 5.60 13.89
N ARG A 3 -8.26 4.52 13.10
CA ARG A 3 -7.06 3.72 12.80
C ARG A 3 -6.10 4.50 11.90
N ARG A 4 -4.78 4.35 12.12
CA ARG A 4 -3.74 4.98 11.28
C ARG A 4 -2.81 3.94 10.66
N ALA A 5 -2.55 4.03 9.37
CA ALA A 5 -1.57 3.19 8.67
C ALA A 5 -0.19 3.86 8.65
N ALA A 6 0.89 3.08 8.75
CA ALA A 6 2.25 3.57 8.55
C ALA A 6 2.60 3.56 7.06
N VAL A 7 3.31 4.59 6.59
CA VAL A 7 3.68 4.73 5.19
C VAL A 7 5.20 4.88 5.03
N LYS A 8 5.72 4.16 4.05
CA LYS A 8 7.12 4.14 3.63
C LYS A 8 7.16 4.32 2.11
N ALA A 9 8.15 5.06 1.63
CA ALA A 9 8.51 5.15 0.22
C ALA A 9 9.85 4.47 0.01
N LEU A 10 10.03 3.86 -1.15
CA LEU A 10 11.30 3.29 -1.61
C LEU A 10 11.65 3.96 -2.94
N LEU A 11 12.65 4.83 -2.94
CA LEU A 11 13.12 5.54 -4.14
C LEU A 11 14.59 5.19 -4.36
N GLU A 12 14.94 4.69 -5.54
CA GLU A 12 16.31 4.31 -5.89
C GLU A 12 16.98 3.39 -4.84
N GLY A 13 16.22 2.48 -4.23
CA GLY A 13 16.70 1.58 -3.19
C GLY A 13 16.75 2.17 -1.77
N HIS A 14 16.44 3.45 -1.60
CA HIS A 14 16.42 4.13 -0.31
C HIS A 14 15.02 4.19 0.31
N LEU A 15 14.90 3.67 1.54
CA LEU A 15 13.64 3.71 2.30
C LEU A 15 13.48 5.01 3.08
N THR A 16 12.40 5.74 2.79
CA THR A 16 12.01 6.97 3.50
C THR A 16 10.72 6.77 4.28
N LYS A 17 10.62 7.36 5.48
CA LYS A 17 9.40 7.34 6.29
C LYS A 17 8.52 8.53 5.93
N LEU A 18 7.31 8.27 5.44
CA LEU A 18 6.31 9.32 5.15
C LEU A 18 5.34 9.58 6.32
N GLY A 19 5.38 8.73 7.36
CA GLY A 19 4.65 8.96 8.61
C GLY A 19 3.50 7.99 8.80
N ARG A 20 2.39 8.46 9.38
CA ARG A 20 1.17 7.68 9.58
C ARG A 20 -0.06 8.47 9.14
N ILE A 21 -0.93 7.84 8.35
CA ILE A 21 -2.12 8.47 7.78
C ILE A 21 -3.37 7.92 8.48
N PRO A 22 -4.30 8.78 8.93
CA PRO A 22 -5.64 8.34 9.33
C PRO A 22 -6.37 7.61 8.20
N MET A 23 -7.04 6.50 8.50
CA MET A 23 -7.82 5.74 7.52
C MET A 23 -9.20 6.37 7.27
N THR A 24 -9.20 7.64 6.86
CA THR A 24 -10.38 8.36 6.36
C THR A 24 -10.17 8.72 4.89
N ARG A 25 -11.25 8.83 4.11
CA ARG A 25 -11.19 9.18 2.68
C ARG A 25 -10.42 10.49 2.46
N ASP A 26 -10.79 11.55 3.18
CA ASP A 26 -10.18 12.88 3.04
C ASP A 26 -8.68 12.87 3.37
N SER A 27 -8.25 12.11 4.39
CA SER A 27 -6.84 12.03 4.76
C SER A 27 -6.01 11.28 3.72
N LEU A 28 -6.59 10.22 3.13
CA LEU A 28 -5.96 9.45 2.06
C LEU A 28 -5.86 10.27 0.78
N GLU A 29 -6.90 11.01 0.42
CA GLU A 29 -6.90 11.89 -0.75
C GLU A 29 -5.91 13.04 -0.60
N ALA A 30 -5.90 13.70 0.57
CA ALA A 30 -4.95 14.77 0.86
C ALA A 30 -3.50 14.27 0.80
N PHE A 31 -3.24 13.06 1.32
CA PHE A 31 -1.93 12.41 1.19
C PHE A 31 -1.58 12.15 -0.28
N ALA A 32 -2.49 11.53 -1.03
CA ALA A 32 -2.26 11.18 -2.43
C ALA A 32 -1.90 12.39 -3.28
N ARG A 33 -2.65 13.49 -3.13
CA ARG A 33 -2.41 14.74 -3.85
C ARG A 33 -1.08 15.43 -3.49
N LYS A 34 -0.58 15.23 -2.27
CA LYS A 34 0.59 15.94 -1.75
C LYS A 34 1.89 15.16 -1.94
N GLU A 35 1.83 13.83 -1.81
CA GLU A 35 3.01 12.99 -1.66
C GLU A 35 3.18 11.96 -2.78
N LEU A 36 2.18 11.75 -3.65
CA LEU A 36 2.23 10.75 -4.73
C LEU A 36 2.19 11.41 -6.11
N THR A 37 2.69 10.66 -7.08
CA THR A 37 2.74 10.99 -8.51
C THR A 37 2.11 9.86 -9.33
N HIS A 38 1.73 10.17 -10.56
CA HIS A 38 1.13 9.19 -11.47
C HIS A 38 2.06 8.04 -11.88
N ASP A 39 3.36 8.11 -11.56
CA ASP A 39 4.33 7.04 -11.82
C ASP A 39 4.52 6.11 -10.59
N ASP A 40 3.95 6.46 -9.43
CA ASP A 40 4.15 5.70 -8.21
C ASP A 40 3.38 4.38 -8.21
N HIS A 41 3.96 3.37 -7.55
CA HIS A 41 3.32 2.09 -7.29
C HIS A 41 3.06 1.96 -5.78
N VAL A 42 1.79 1.82 -5.39
CA VAL A 42 1.39 1.76 -3.98
C VAL A 42 1.04 0.33 -3.60
N VAL A 43 1.68 -0.18 -2.54
CA VAL A 43 1.38 -1.51 -1.98
C VAL A 43 0.59 -1.37 -0.69
N VAL A 44 -0.55 -2.06 -0.60
CA VAL A 44 -1.44 -2.08 0.56
C VAL A 44 -1.57 -3.52 1.07
N GLU A 45 -1.52 -3.71 2.39
CA GLU A 45 -1.81 -5.02 2.99
C GLU A 45 -3.30 -5.36 2.84
N ALA A 46 -3.60 -6.63 2.53
CA ALA A 46 -4.97 -7.13 2.45
C ALA A 46 -5.67 -7.09 3.83
N THR A 47 -6.29 -5.96 4.14
CA THR A 47 -7.15 -5.72 5.30
C THR A 47 -8.59 -5.45 4.88
N GLY A 48 -9.53 -5.46 5.82
CA GLY A 48 -10.97 -5.27 5.51
C GLY A 48 -11.32 -3.97 4.80
N ASN A 49 -10.47 -2.95 4.86
CA ASN A 49 -10.64 -1.66 4.19
C ASN A 49 -9.78 -1.48 2.93
N ALA A 50 -9.05 -2.51 2.47
CA ALA A 50 -8.09 -2.40 1.38
C ALA A 50 -8.74 -1.90 0.07
N ALA A 51 -9.94 -2.41 -0.27
CA ALA A 51 -10.67 -1.96 -1.46
C ALA A 51 -11.00 -0.45 -1.43
N ALA A 52 -11.43 0.07 -0.27
CA ALA A 52 -11.69 1.50 -0.11
C ALA A 52 -10.42 2.35 -0.24
N VAL A 53 -9.27 1.85 0.21
CA VAL A 53 -7.97 2.52 0.00
C VAL A 53 -7.63 2.56 -1.49
N VAL A 54 -7.80 1.44 -2.21
CA VAL A 54 -7.60 1.40 -3.66
C VAL A 54 -8.45 2.44 -4.37
N GLU A 55 -9.75 2.51 -4.08
CA GLU A 55 -10.65 3.48 -4.72
C GLU A 55 -10.19 4.92 -4.58
N VAL A 56 -9.60 5.27 -3.43
CA VAL A 56 -9.11 6.61 -3.16
C VAL A 56 -7.78 6.87 -3.87
N LEU A 57 -6.87 5.90 -3.88
CA LEU A 57 -5.51 6.13 -4.35
C LEU A 57 -5.34 5.90 -5.86
N ALA A 58 -6.10 4.99 -6.47
CA ALA A 58 -5.96 4.60 -7.87
C ALA A 58 -5.97 5.77 -8.87
N PRO A 59 -6.74 6.87 -8.68
CA PRO A 59 -6.68 8.01 -9.59
C PRO A 59 -5.37 8.80 -9.56
N TYR A 60 -4.50 8.61 -8.57
CA TYR A 60 -3.30 9.44 -8.34
C TYR A 60 -1.98 8.74 -8.66
N VAL A 61 -2.02 7.44 -9.00
CA VAL A 61 -0.84 6.58 -9.11
C VAL A 61 -0.98 5.64 -10.31
N ASP A 62 0.14 5.08 -10.78
CA ASP A 62 0.12 4.11 -11.89
C ASP A 62 -0.54 2.80 -11.46
N ARG A 63 -0.21 2.34 -10.24
CA ARG A 63 -0.64 1.03 -9.76
C ARG A 63 -0.90 1.01 -8.26
N VAL A 64 -1.99 0.35 -7.86
CA VAL A 64 -2.22 -0.04 -6.46
C VAL A 64 -2.25 -1.57 -6.38
N VAL A 65 -1.44 -2.15 -5.51
CA VAL A 65 -1.25 -3.59 -5.35
C VAL A 65 -1.68 -4.01 -3.95
N ILE A 66 -2.50 -5.06 -3.85
CA ILE A 66 -2.88 -5.63 -2.57
C ILE A 66 -2.10 -6.92 -2.29
N ALA A 67 -1.33 -6.87 -1.20
CA ALA A 67 -0.45 -7.95 -0.77
C ALA A 67 -1.09 -8.84 0.31
N ASN A 68 -0.82 -10.15 0.26
CA ASN A 68 -1.25 -11.07 1.33
C ASN A 68 -0.29 -11.00 2.53
N PRO A 69 -0.71 -10.53 3.71
CA PRO A 69 0.18 -10.49 4.85
C PRO A 69 0.66 -11.85 5.34
N LYS A 70 -0.15 -12.91 5.17
CA LYS A 70 0.26 -14.26 5.58
C LYS A 70 1.39 -14.77 4.71
N GLN A 71 1.28 -14.61 3.39
CA GLN A 71 2.33 -15.03 2.46
C GLN A 71 3.58 -14.17 2.58
N VAL A 72 3.42 -12.84 2.71
CA VAL A 72 4.54 -11.91 2.96
C VAL A 72 5.31 -12.30 4.22
N ARG A 73 4.62 -12.72 5.30
CA ARG A 73 5.29 -13.13 6.54
C ARG A 73 6.05 -14.44 6.41
N LEU A 74 5.56 -15.38 5.61
CA LEU A 74 6.26 -16.65 5.34
C LEU A 74 7.59 -16.40 4.62
N ILE A 75 7.63 -15.49 3.66
CA ILE A 75 8.85 -15.17 2.90
C ILE A 75 9.80 -14.26 3.70
N ALA A 76 9.27 -13.29 4.45
CA ALA A 76 10.09 -12.29 5.13
C ALA A 76 10.72 -12.75 6.46
N HIS A 77 10.41 -13.96 6.96
CA HIS A 77 10.93 -14.51 8.23
C HIS A 77 10.88 -13.52 9.42
N ALA A 78 9.92 -12.59 9.40
CA ALA A 78 9.89 -11.46 10.31
C ALA A 78 9.43 -11.90 11.71
N LYS A 79 10.37 -11.90 12.67
CA LYS A 79 10.08 -12.20 14.08
C LYS A 79 9.34 -11.06 14.80
N ILE A 80 9.57 -9.81 14.37
CA ILE A 80 8.96 -8.61 14.97
C ILE A 80 7.98 -8.01 13.95
N LYS A 81 6.69 -7.95 14.30
CA LYS A 81 5.64 -7.32 13.49
C LYS A 81 5.35 -5.92 14.02
N THR A 82 5.77 -4.90 13.28
CA THR A 82 5.27 -3.53 13.47
C THR A 82 4.83 -2.99 12.12
N ASP A 83 3.81 -2.13 12.10
CA ASP A 83 3.30 -1.56 10.85
C ASP A 83 4.39 -0.89 10.00
N ALA A 84 5.41 -0.30 10.65
CA ALA A 84 6.51 0.36 9.95
C ALA A 84 7.52 -0.62 9.33
N ILE A 85 7.74 -1.78 9.97
CA ILE A 85 8.57 -2.86 9.44
C ILE A 85 7.82 -3.53 8.28
N ASP A 86 6.54 -3.81 8.45
CA ASP A 86 5.71 -4.43 7.42
C ASP A 86 5.66 -3.57 6.14
N ALA A 87 5.44 -2.26 6.26
CA ALA A 87 5.45 -1.35 5.10
C ALA A 87 6.80 -1.34 4.37
N ALA A 88 7.93 -1.41 5.10
CA ALA A 88 9.26 -1.48 4.50
C ALA A 88 9.51 -2.82 3.79
N VAL A 89 9.04 -3.94 4.37
CA VAL A 89 9.14 -5.27 3.76
C VAL A 89 8.32 -5.33 2.48
N LEU A 90 7.09 -4.81 2.49
CA LEU A 90 6.23 -4.74 1.31
C LEU A 90 6.88 -3.98 0.16
N ALA A 91 7.42 -2.79 0.44
CA ALA A 91 8.09 -1.97 -0.57
C ALA A 91 9.30 -2.69 -1.20
N LYS A 92 10.12 -3.37 -0.39
CA LYS A 92 11.28 -4.13 -0.88
C LYS A 92 10.89 -5.35 -1.70
N LEU A 93 9.91 -6.12 -1.24
CA LEU A 93 9.43 -7.30 -1.96
C LEU A 93 8.83 -6.91 -3.31
N TYR A 94 8.12 -5.78 -3.36
CA TYR A 94 7.58 -5.27 -4.62
C TYR A 94 8.68 -4.86 -5.59
N ALA A 95 9.64 -4.04 -5.13
CA ALA A 95 10.75 -3.57 -5.95
C ALA A 95 11.66 -4.69 -6.47
N THR A 96 11.66 -5.85 -5.82
CA THR A 96 12.44 -7.03 -6.22
C THR A 96 11.63 -8.07 -7.01
N GLY A 97 10.33 -7.83 -7.24
CA GLY A 97 9.44 -8.76 -7.95
C GLY A 97 9.05 -10.02 -7.16
N PHE A 98 9.33 -10.06 -5.86
CA PHE A 98 9.02 -11.21 -4.98
C PHE A 98 7.75 -11.01 -4.13
N LEU A 99 6.99 -9.94 -4.37
CA LEU A 99 5.76 -9.70 -3.63
C LEU A 99 4.67 -10.69 -4.08
N PRO A 100 4.07 -11.48 -3.17
CA PRO A 100 2.89 -12.28 -3.49
C PRO A 100 1.68 -11.34 -3.59
N GLU A 101 1.41 -10.88 -4.82
CA GLU A 101 0.24 -10.08 -5.16
C GLU A 101 -1.03 -10.95 -5.11
N VAL A 102 -2.08 -10.49 -4.43
CA VAL A 102 -3.38 -11.20 -4.41
C VAL A 102 -4.38 -10.54 -5.33
N TRP A 103 -4.30 -9.22 -5.45
CA TRP A 103 -5.21 -8.47 -6.29
C TRP A 103 -4.59 -7.16 -6.77
N VAL A 104 -4.75 -6.93 -8.06
CA VAL A 104 -4.36 -5.71 -8.78
C VAL A 104 -5.62 -5.28 -9.52
N PRO A 105 -6.30 -4.23 -9.06
CA PRO A 105 -7.48 -3.75 -9.73
C PRO A 105 -7.10 -3.13 -11.07
N ASP A 106 -7.69 -3.61 -12.16
CA ASP A 106 -7.84 -2.81 -13.36
C ASP A 106 -9.08 -1.89 -13.23
N GLN A 107 -9.10 -0.81 -14.02
CA GLN A 107 -10.19 0.18 -13.96
C GLN A 107 -11.58 -0.42 -14.21
N ARG A 108 -11.72 -1.50 -14.99
CA ARG A 108 -13.03 -2.13 -15.25
C ARG A 108 -13.53 -2.90 -14.03
N THR A 109 -12.63 -3.63 -13.35
CA THR A 109 -12.96 -4.36 -12.11
C THR A 109 -13.41 -3.43 -10.98
N MET A 110 -12.90 -2.19 -10.94
CA MET A 110 -13.30 -1.19 -9.94
C MET A 110 -14.73 -0.65 -10.17
N ILE A 111 -15.18 -0.52 -11.42
CA ILE A 111 -16.50 0.01 -11.76
C ILE A 111 -17.63 -0.95 -11.36
N GLN A 112 -17.38 -2.26 -11.40
CA GLN A 112 -18.38 -3.30 -11.11
C GLN A 112 -18.71 -3.48 -9.62
N ARG A 113 -18.01 -2.79 -8.72
CA ARG A 113 -18.23 -2.86 -7.26
C ARG A 113 -19.13 -1.76 -6.71
N ARG A 114 -19.77 -0.97 -7.58
CA ARG A 114 -20.74 0.08 -7.22
C ARG A 114 -22.17 -0.45 -7.12
#